data_AF-A0A941Z6E5-F1
#
_entry.id   AF-A0A941Z6E5-F1
#
_cell.length_a   1.000
_cell.length_b   1.000
_cell.length_c   1.000
_cell.angle_alpha   90.00
_cell.angle_beta   90.00
_cell.angle_gamma   90.00
#
_symmetry.space_group_name_H-M   'P 1'
#
loop_
_entity.id
_entity.type
_entity.pdbx_description
1 polymer ?
#
loop_
_entity_poly.entity_id
_entity_poly.type
_entity_poly.pdbx_seq_one_letter_code
_entity_poly.pdbx_strand_id
1 'polypeptide(L)'
;MKYTEFLSSAKRHNHACRVLKEKLDSLGDGCAEDVEYKFLVLSLYYLSGYIIECSIKYKIFQLENYDLHSDVNEEECEKAGINYKKKIKTHNFNRLQNYLDSLVSGINHVSEKNEINKLINEWTPEIRYSTVELSYEQVKELYSHTNNFLKMI
;
A
#
# COMPACT_ATOMS: atom_id res chain seq x y z
N MET A 1 5.46 -16.06 6.99
CA MET A 1 5.96 -14.85 6.30
C MET A 1 6.78 -14.08 7.31
N LYS A 2 8.03 -13.74 6.99
CA LYS A 2 8.89 -12.89 7.83
C LYS A 2 8.54 -11.43 7.60
N TYR A 3 8.74 -10.56 8.59
CA TYR A 3 8.31 -9.16 8.44
C TYR A 3 9.11 -8.41 7.35
N THR A 4 10.35 -8.82 7.08
CA THR A 4 11.18 -8.30 5.97
C THR A 4 10.57 -8.60 4.59
N GLU A 5 9.71 -9.60 4.50
CA GLU A 5 8.99 -9.93 3.27
C GLU A 5 7.91 -8.89 2.94
N PHE A 6 7.41 -8.12 3.93
CA PHE A 6 6.53 -6.98 3.66
C PHE A 6 7.24 -5.92 2.83
N LEU A 7 8.45 -5.48 3.24
CA LEU A 7 9.23 -4.52 2.45
C LEU A 7 9.58 -5.07 1.06
N SER A 8 9.94 -6.34 1.00
CA SER A 8 10.20 -7.02 -0.28
C SER A 8 8.96 -7.03 -1.16
N SER A 9 7.76 -7.25 -0.60
CA SER A 9 6.49 -7.20 -1.32
C SER A 9 6.18 -5.79 -1.80
N ALA A 10 6.33 -4.77 -0.94
CA ALA A 10 6.16 -3.37 -1.33
C ALA A 10 7.05 -2.98 -2.51
N LYS A 11 8.33 -3.41 -2.49
CA LYS A 11 9.28 -3.18 -3.60
C LYS A 11 8.86 -3.91 -4.89
N ARG A 12 8.37 -5.15 -4.79
CA ARG A 12 7.85 -5.90 -5.96
C ARG A 12 6.60 -5.26 -6.54
N HIS A 13 5.65 -4.83 -5.69
CA HIS A 13 4.46 -4.10 -6.12
C HIS A 13 4.84 -2.78 -6.79
N ASN A 14 5.79 -2.02 -6.23
CA ASN A 14 6.28 -0.79 -6.85
C ASN A 14 6.90 -1.04 -8.23
N HIS A 15 7.67 -2.12 -8.39
CA HIS A 15 8.22 -2.50 -9.70
C HIS A 15 7.10 -2.80 -10.71
N ALA A 16 6.08 -3.57 -10.31
CA ALA A 16 4.93 -3.85 -11.17
C ALA A 16 4.15 -2.58 -11.53
N CYS A 17 3.89 -1.69 -10.55
CA CYS A 17 3.25 -0.40 -10.78
C CYS A 17 4.02 0.47 -11.78
N ARG A 18 5.37 0.46 -11.73
CA ARG A 18 6.19 1.18 -12.70
C ARG A 18 5.94 0.69 -14.13
N VAL A 19 5.91 -0.63 -14.35
CA VAL A 19 5.64 -1.22 -15.66
C VAL A 19 4.20 -0.93 -16.12
N LEU A 20 3.22 -1.02 -15.23
CA LEU A 20 1.83 -0.67 -15.53
C LEU A 20 1.69 0.80 -15.92
N LYS A 21 2.34 1.69 -15.19
CA LYS A 21 2.36 3.13 -15.49
C LYS A 21 2.97 3.38 -16.88
N GLU A 22 4.13 2.79 -17.18
CA GLU A 22 4.79 2.93 -18.49
C GLU A 22 3.87 2.46 -19.64
N LYS A 23 3.15 1.35 -19.43
CA LYS A 23 2.16 0.85 -20.40
C LYS A 23 0.98 1.82 -20.56
N LEU A 24 0.40 2.31 -19.47
CA LEU A 24 -0.72 3.25 -19.50
C LEU A 24 -0.33 4.59 -20.16
N ASP A 25 0.85 5.12 -19.83
CA ASP A 25 1.39 6.34 -20.47
C ASP A 25 1.56 6.15 -22.00
N SER A 26 1.83 4.93 -22.47
CA SER A 26 2.00 4.63 -23.91
C SER A 26 0.69 4.47 -24.69
N LEU A 27 -0.43 4.18 -24.02
CA LEU A 27 -1.73 3.99 -24.67
C LEU A 27 -2.39 5.34 -25.03
N GLY A 28 -2.08 6.41 -24.28
CA GLY A 28 -2.64 7.74 -24.46
C GLY A 28 -4.11 7.87 -24.05
N ASP A 29 -4.62 9.11 -24.04
CA ASP A 29 -5.96 9.45 -23.49
C ASP A 29 -7.13 8.93 -24.33
N GLY A 30 -6.88 8.52 -25.58
CA GLY A 30 -7.90 7.99 -26.48
C GLY A 30 -8.44 6.59 -26.09
N CYS A 31 -7.79 5.92 -25.14
CA CYS A 31 -8.13 4.56 -24.71
C CYS A 31 -8.97 4.51 -23.42
N ALA A 32 -9.48 5.63 -22.91
CA ALA A 32 -10.16 5.67 -21.60
C ALA A 32 -11.38 4.72 -21.50
N GLU A 33 -12.07 4.45 -22.61
CA GLU A 33 -13.20 3.52 -22.67
C GLU A 33 -12.81 2.05 -22.90
N ASP A 34 -11.53 1.78 -23.18
CA ASP A 34 -11.04 0.44 -23.41
C ASP A 34 -11.02 -0.38 -22.09
N VAL A 35 -11.49 -1.62 -22.17
CA VAL A 35 -11.59 -2.51 -21.00
C VAL A 35 -10.22 -2.87 -20.44
N GLU A 36 -9.22 -3.10 -21.29
CA GLU A 36 -7.85 -3.36 -20.86
C GLU A 36 -7.28 -2.12 -20.18
N TYR A 37 -7.51 -0.93 -20.74
CA TYR A 37 -7.09 0.34 -20.11
C TYR A 37 -7.68 0.49 -18.70
N LYS A 38 -9.01 0.36 -18.54
CA LYS A 38 -9.68 0.45 -17.23
C LYS A 38 -9.14 -0.61 -16.25
N PHE A 39 -8.88 -1.83 -16.71
CA PHE A 39 -8.29 -2.89 -15.91
C PHE A 39 -6.86 -2.57 -15.43
N LEU A 40 -6.03 -1.99 -16.30
CA LEU A 40 -4.67 -1.58 -15.96
C LEU A 40 -4.65 -0.43 -14.96
N VAL A 41 -5.55 0.57 -15.10
CA VAL A 41 -5.71 1.66 -14.13
C VAL A 41 -6.13 1.12 -12.77
N LEU A 42 -7.13 0.23 -12.72
CA LEU A 42 -7.57 -0.41 -11.49
C LEU A 42 -6.45 -1.25 -10.84
N SER A 43 -5.66 -1.96 -11.64
CA SER A 43 -4.51 -2.74 -11.17
C SER A 43 -3.44 -1.85 -10.55
N LEU A 44 -3.13 -0.70 -11.18
CA LEU A 44 -2.19 0.27 -10.64
C LEU A 44 -2.69 0.86 -9.30
N TYR A 45 -3.97 1.19 -9.20
CA TYR A 45 -4.60 1.65 -7.97
C TYR A 45 -4.53 0.60 -6.85
N TYR A 46 -4.95 -0.62 -7.17
CA TYR A 46 -4.96 -1.76 -6.26
C TYR A 46 -3.58 -2.03 -5.67
N LEU A 47 -2.56 -2.13 -6.52
CA LEU A 47 -1.18 -2.39 -6.08
C LEU A 47 -0.58 -1.21 -5.30
N SER A 48 -0.96 0.03 -5.61
CA SER A 48 -0.49 1.20 -4.88
C SER A 48 -0.89 1.17 -3.41
N GLY A 49 -2.10 0.71 -3.08
CA GLY A 49 -2.48 0.55 -1.66
C GLY A 49 -1.70 -0.55 -0.94
N TYR A 50 -1.36 -1.66 -1.62
CA TYR A 50 -0.51 -2.69 -1.00
C TYR A 50 0.91 -2.21 -0.71
N ILE A 51 1.45 -1.28 -1.49
CA ILE A 51 2.74 -0.67 -1.18
C ILE A 51 2.64 0.08 0.16
N ILE A 52 1.60 0.88 0.38
CA ILE A 52 1.36 1.58 1.66
C ILE A 52 1.22 0.57 2.79
N GLU A 53 0.33 -0.41 2.65
CA GLU A 53 0.06 -1.41 3.70
C GLU A 53 1.32 -2.17 4.13
N CYS A 54 2.05 -2.71 3.15
CA CYS A 54 3.25 -3.48 3.40
C CYS A 54 4.37 -2.61 4.00
N SER A 55 4.47 -1.37 3.55
CA SER A 55 5.43 -0.40 4.08
C SER A 55 5.19 -0.12 5.57
N ILE A 56 3.94 0.17 5.94
CA ILE A 56 3.58 0.44 7.34
C ILE A 56 3.82 -0.82 8.20
N LYS A 57 3.37 -1.99 7.74
CA LYS A 57 3.56 -3.25 8.48
C LYS A 57 5.03 -3.58 8.70
N TYR A 58 5.87 -3.44 7.66
CA TYR A 58 7.31 -3.59 7.80
C TYR A 58 7.87 -2.63 8.87
N LYS A 59 7.50 -1.35 8.80
CA LYS A 59 8.04 -0.34 9.70
C LYS A 59 7.66 -0.58 11.15
N ILE A 60 6.41 -0.99 11.40
CA ILE A 60 5.95 -1.39 12.74
C ILE A 60 6.82 -2.52 13.30
N PHE A 61 6.99 -3.62 12.56
CA PHE A 61 7.80 -4.75 13.04
C PHE A 61 9.28 -4.40 13.22
N GLN A 62 9.83 -3.54 12.35
CA GLN A 62 11.18 -3.02 12.51
C GLN A 62 11.34 -2.25 13.83
N LEU A 63 10.39 -1.36 14.16
CA LEU A 63 10.44 -0.52 15.36
C LEU A 63 10.17 -1.31 16.65
N GLU A 64 9.36 -2.36 16.58
CA GLU A 64 9.14 -3.31 17.67
C GLU A 64 10.34 -4.25 17.90
N ASN A 65 11.43 -4.12 17.11
CA ASN A 65 12.59 -5.01 17.13
C ASN A 65 12.20 -6.49 16.98
N TYR A 66 11.20 -6.77 16.15
CA TYR A 66 10.71 -8.12 15.92
C TYR A 66 11.81 -9.02 15.32
N ASP A 67 11.84 -10.29 15.72
CA ASP A 67 12.86 -11.22 15.22
C ASP A 67 12.75 -11.38 13.69
N LEU A 68 13.87 -11.17 13.01
CA LEU A 68 14.03 -11.32 11.56
C LEU A 68 13.74 -12.74 11.09
N HIS A 69 13.92 -13.73 11.97
CA HIS A 69 13.74 -15.14 11.68
C HIS A 69 12.39 -15.69 12.17
N SER A 70 11.62 -14.95 12.96
CA SER A 70 10.27 -15.37 13.36
C SER A 70 9.24 -15.15 12.26
N ASP A 71 8.29 -16.08 12.16
CA ASP A 71 7.13 -15.89 11.30
C ASP A 71 6.15 -14.90 11.92
N VAL A 72 5.63 -14.00 11.10
CA VAL A 72 4.54 -13.11 11.47
C VAL A 72 3.25 -13.93 11.53
N ASN A 73 2.95 -14.44 12.72
CA ASN A 73 1.72 -15.14 13.08
C ASN A 73 1.27 -14.71 14.48
N GLU A 74 0.11 -15.20 14.92
CA GLU A 74 -0.48 -14.79 16.20
C GLU A 74 0.41 -15.16 17.40
N GLU A 75 0.94 -16.38 17.44
CA GLU A 75 1.77 -16.89 18.54
C GLU A 75 3.08 -16.10 18.69
N GLU A 76 3.81 -15.92 17.59
CA GLU A 76 5.08 -15.20 17.59
C GLU A 76 4.89 -13.70 17.87
N CYS A 77 3.78 -13.11 17.40
CA CYS A 77 3.44 -11.73 17.76
C CYS A 77 3.10 -11.58 19.25
N GLU A 78 2.38 -12.54 19.83
CA GLU A 78 2.06 -12.53 21.27
C GLU A 78 3.32 -12.61 22.14
N LYS A 79 4.30 -13.45 21.76
CA LYS A 79 5.63 -13.50 22.40
C LYS A 79 6.35 -12.15 22.39
N ALA A 80 6.14 -11.36 21.34
CA ALA A 80 6.69 -10.01 21.20
C ALA A 80 5.78 -8.89 21.80
N GLY A 81 4.67 -9.23 22.45
CA GLY A 81 3.73 -8.25 23.01
C GLY A 81 2.84 -7.54 21.97
N ILE A 82 2.81 -8.03 20.72
CA ILE A 82 2.05 -7.46 19.61
C ILE A 82 0.70 -8.18 19.49
N ASN A 83 -0.40 -7.44 19.63
CA ASN A 83 -1.73 -8.00 19.36
C ASN A 83 -1.98 -8.13 17.84
N TYR A 84 -1.56 -9.26 17.25
CA TYR A 84 -1.64 -9.50 15.81
C TYR A 84 -3.04 -9.27 15.24
N LYS A 85 -4.07 -9.86 15.85
CA LYS A 85 -5.46 -9.77 15.36
C LYS A 85 -5.99 -8.34 15.31
N LYS A 86 -5.69 -7.52 16.34
CA LYS A 86 -6.22 -6.16 16.43
C LYS A 86 -5.36 -5.13 15.68
N LYS A 87 -4.03 -5.31 15.70
CA LYS A 87 -3.08 -4.30 15.24
C LYS A 87 -2.46 -4.56 13.86
N ILE A 88 -2.33 -5.83 13.45
CA ILE A 88 -1.60 -6.19 12.22
C ILE A 88 -2.50 -6.83 11.16
N LYS A 89 -3.40 -7.73 11.55
CA LYS A 89 -4.31 -8.46 10.65
C LYS A 89 -5.49 -7.57 10.20
N THR A 90 -5.15 -6.49 9.50
CA THR A 90 -6.10 -5.54 8.92
C THR A 90 -5.52 -4.94 7.64
N HIS A 91 -6.43 -4.46 6.78
CA HIS A 91 -6.14 -3.67 5.57
C HIS A 91 -6.44 -2.18 5.77
N ASN A 92 -6.93 -1.80 6.96
CA ASN A 92 -7.30 -0.42 7.27
C ASN A 92 -6.05 0.41 7.58
N PHE A 93 -5.73 1.37 6.71
CA PHE A 93 -4.54 2.19 6.85
C PHE A 93 -4.55 3.06 8.10
N ASN A 94 -5.69 3.62 8.49
CA ASN A 94 -5.79 4.43 9.72
C ASN A 94 -5.45 3.60 10.96
N ARG A 95 -5.88 2.34 11.03
CA ARG A 95 -5.52 1.45 12.15
C ARG A 95 -4.03 1.14 12.18
N LEU A 96 -3.43 0.86 11.02
CA LEU A 96 -2.00 0.60 10.91
C LEU A 96 -1.19 1.86 11.25
N GLN A 97 -1.58 3.02 10.73
CA GLN A 97 -0.95 4.30 10.98
C GLN A 97 -1.04 4.70 12.45
N ASN A 98 -2.20 4.56 13.09
CA ASN A 98 -2.33 4.83 14.53
C ASN A 98 -1.38 3.97 15.38
N TYR A 99 -1.12 2.73 14.95
CA TYR A 99 -0.12 1.91 15.63
C TYR A 99 1.30 2.40 15.34
N LEU A 100 1.63 2.70 14.09
CA LEU A 100 2.92 3.27 13.74
C LEU A 100 3.21 4.59 14.49
N ASP A 101 2.22 5.47 14.59
CA ASP A 101 2.30 6.76 15.30
C ASP A 101 2.57 6.59 16.81
N SER A 102 2.16 5.45 17.39
CA SER A 102 2.49 5.12 18.78
C SER A 102 3.94 4.69 18.98
N LEU A 103 4.66 4.37 17.90
CA LEU A 103 6.05 3.93 17.89
C LEU A 103 7.02 5.03 17.43
N VAL A 104 6.61 5.84 16.45
CA VAL A 104 7.45 6.89 15.86
C VAL A 104 6.58 8.02 15.30
N SER A 105 7.07 9.26 15.39
CA SER A 105 6.44 10.40 14.73
C SER A 105 7.08 10.70 13.37
N GLY A 106 6.34 11.37 12.48
CA GLY A 106 6.88 11.91 11.21
C GLY A 106 6.88 10.94 10.02
N ILE A 107 6.43 9.69 10.18
CA ILE A 107 6.22 8.75 9.07
C ILE A 107 4.73 8.57 8.86
N ASN A 108 4.17 9.20 7.84
CA ASN A 108 2.73 9.15 7.54
C ASN A 108 2.47 8.89 6.05
N HIS A 109 1.50 8.04 5.76
CA HIS A 109 1.02 7.74 4.41
C HIS A 109 0.04 8.78 3.86
N VAL A 110 -0.41 9.77 4.64
CA VAL A 110 -1.32 10.84 4.22
C VAL A 110 -0.63 11.79 3.23
N SER A 111 -1.36 12.19 2.19
CA SER A 111 -0.93 13.17 1.20
C SER A 111 -1.29 14.59 1.60
N GLU A 112 -0.55 15.58 1.09
CA GLU A 112 -0.95 17.00 1.15
C GLU A 112 -2.16 17.29 0.26
N LYS A 113 -2.42 16.44 -0.73
CA LYS A 113 -3.55 16.57 -1.67
C LYS A 113 -4.77 15.81 -1.17
N ASN A 114 -5.89 16.52 -1.00
CA ASN A 114 -7.14 15.94 -0.52
C ASN A 114 -7.71 14.89 -1.48
N GLU A 115 -7.52 15.05 -2.80
CA GLU A 115 -8.02 14.10 -3.79
C GLU A 115 -7.29 12.75 -3.67
N ILE A 116 -6.00 12.78 -3.37
CA ILE A 116 -5.19 11.59 -3.14
C ILE A 116 -5.58 10.92 -1.83
N ASN A 117 -5.84 11.69 -0.77
CA ASN A 117 -6.35 11.16 0.49
C ASN A 117 -7.71 10.48 0.32
N LYS A 118 -8.57 11.00 -0.56
CA LYS A 118 -9.85 10.35 -0.88
C LYS A 118 -9.61 8.94 -1.46
N LEU A 119 -8.72 8.80 -2.44
CA LEU A 119 -8.37 7.48 -3.00
C LEU A 119 -7.77 6.56 -1.93
N ILE A 120 -6.86 7.07 -1.09
CA ILE A 120 -6.26 6.28 0.00
C ILE A 120 -7.35 5.75 0.95
N ASN A 121 -8.34 6.59 1.30
CA ASN A 121 -9.42 6.23 2.21
C ASN A 121 -10.45 5.28 1.59
N GLU A 122 -10.65 5.34 0.28
CA GLU A 122 -11.56 4.48 -0.47
C GLU A 122 -10.92 3.14 -0.86
N TRP A 123 -9.60 3.01 -0.70
CA TRP A 123 -8.90 1.78 -1.05
C TRP A 123 -9.29 0.63 -0.13
N THR A 124 -9.67 -0.49 -0.74
CA THR A 124 -9.80 -1.79 -0.06
C THR A 124 -9.33 -2.92 -0.98
N PRO A 125 -8.96 -4.09 -0.45
CA PRO A 125 -8.57 -5.24 -1.29
C PRO A 125 -9.65 -5.69 -2.28
N GLU A 126 -10.91 -5.47 -1.95
CA GLU A 126 -12.08 -5.87 -2.73
C GLU A 126 -12.26 -5.01 -3.99
N ILE A 127 -11.61 -3.85 -4.08
CA ILE A 127 -11.72 -2.95 -5.25
C ILE A 127 -11.33 -3.65 -6.56
N ARG A 128 -10.45 -4.65 -6.49
CA ARG A 128 -10.01 -5.47 -7.64
C ARG A 128 -11.14 -6.22 -8.34
N TYR A 129 -12.28 -6.38 -7.67
CA TYR A 129 -13.48 -7.03 -8.20
C TYR A 129 -14.59 -6.05 -8.55
N SER A 130 -14.35 -4.75 -8.36
CA SER A 130 -15.33 -3.71 -8.60
C SER A 130 -15.26 -3.20 -10.05
N THR A 131 -16.33 -2.53 -10.48
CA THR A 131 -16.41 -1.85 -11.78
C THR A 131 -16.25 -0.33 -11.61
N VAL A 132 -15.50 0.10 -10.60
CA VAL A 132 -15.32 1.52 -10.30
C VAL A 132 -14.53 2.19 -11.41
N GLU A 133 -15.03 3.34 -11.88
CA GLU A 133 -14.30 4.18 -12.83
C GLU A 133 -13.31 5.06 -12.09
N LEU A 134 -12.04 4.94 -12.47
CA LEU A 134 -10.93 5.66 -11.87
C LEU A 134 -10.24 6.52 -12.94
N SER A 135 -9.95 7.77 -12.60
CA SER A 135 -9.12 8.62 -13.44
C SER A 135 -7.66 8.14 -13.38
N TYR A 136 -7.09 7.83 -14.54
CA TYR A 136 -5.67 7.46 -14.61
C TYR A 136 -4.75 8.53 -14.03
N GLU A 137 -5.01 9.81 -14.31
CA GLU A 137 -4.19 10.91 -13.78
C GLU A 137 -4.19 10.93 -12.24
N GLN A 138 -5.36 10.74 -11.62
CA GLN A 138 -5.46 10.65 -10.17
C GLN A 138 -4.72 9.42 -9.61
N VAL A 139 -4.84 8.26 -10.27
CA VAL A 139 -4.15 7.03 -9.86
C VAL A 139 -2.62 7.15 -10.06
N LYS A 140 -2.17 7.86 -11.08
CA LYS A 140 -0.76 8.14 -11.36
C LYS A 140 -0.15 9.07 -10.31
N GLU A 141 -0.90 10.08 -9.87
CA GLU A 141 -0.50 10.92 -8.75
C GLU A 141 -0.44 10.12 -7.44
N LEU A 142 -1.44 9.28 -7.16
CA LEU A 142 -1.43 8.38 -6.01
C LEU A 142 -0.21 7.46 -6.04
N TYR A 143 0.07 6.83 -7.17
CA TYR A 143 1.26 5.99 -7.32
C TYR A 143 2.54 6.77 -7.02
N SER A 144 2.65 8.00 -7.50
CA SER A 144 3.80 8.87 -7.23
C SER A 144 3.95 9.17 -5.73
N HIS A 145 2.83 9.49 -5.06
CA HIS A 145 2.76 9.67 -3.61
C HIS A 145 3.21 8.42 -2.85
N THR A 146 2.64 7.27 -3.19
CA THR A 146 2.99 5.97 -2.61
C THR A 146 4.45 5.60 -2.82
N ASN A 147 5.02 5.88 -3.99
CA ASN A 147 6.43 5.64 -4.27
C ASN A 147 7.34 6.55 -3.44
N ASN A 148 6.93 7.79 -3.18
CA ASN A 148 7.66 8.69 -2.28
C ASN A 148 7.58 8.21 -0.83
N PHE A 149 6.40 7.77 -0.37
CA PHE A 149 6.25 7.17 0.95
C PHE A 149 7.16 5.94 1.13
N LEU A 150 7.21 5.03 0.15
CA LEU A 150 8.10 3.86 0.20
C LEU A 150 9.59 4.23 0.34
N LYS A 151 10.04 5.37 -0.21
CA LYS A 151 11.44 5.82 -0.05
C LYS A 151 11.78 6.27 1.37
N MET A 152 10.78 6.58 2.19
CA MET A 152 10.95 6.99 3.59
C MET A 152 11.05 5.80 4.56
N ILE A 153 10.78 4.58 4.08
CA ILE A 153 10.63 3.36 4.89
C ILE A 153 11.96 2.65 5.09
#